data_AF-A0AAU6K9K7-F1
#
_entry.id   AF-A0AAU6K9K7-F1
#
_cell.length_a   1.000
_cell.length_b   1.000
_cell.length_c   1.000
_cell.angle_alpha   90.00
_cell.angle_beta   90.00
_cell.angle_gamma   90.00
#
_symmetry.space_group_name_H-M   'P 1'
#
loop_
_entity.id
_entity.type
_entity.pdbx_description
1 polymer ?
#
loop_
_entity_poly.entity_id
_entity_poly.type
_entity_poly.pdbx_seq_one_letter_code
_entity_poly.pdbx_strand_id
1 'polypeptide(L)'
;MGDAKFGPPLATYGSLSVPIRSSQDSTAWPTALDDSLTSFLQDGLGEAAEFVADRGDLCSILSSPETVVRGNLHAWLPVANYPARLVQALILARDLGLDEMQVQIERKLAQEPIRLSNGRLLEILSSAKGWAAKYSAALGFTVDL
;
A
#
# COMPACT_ATOMS: atom_id res chain seq x y z
N MET A 1 0.29 12.95 7.02
CA MET A 1 1.71 12.53 7.05
C MET A 1 1.74 11.08 7.50
N GLY A 2 2.19 10.17 6.64
CA GLY A 2 2.48 8.79 7.02
C GLY A 2 3.76 8.77 7.85
N ASP A 3 3.84 7.85 8.82
CA ASP A 3 4.91 7.83 9.81
C ASP A 3 6.28 7.71 9.11
N ALA A 4 7.14 8.73 9.24
CA ALA A 4 8.42 8.85 8.56
C ALA A 4 9.44 7.75 8.94
N LYS A 5 9.07 6.91 9.91
CA LYS A 5 9.87 5.84 10.53
C LYS A 5 10.16 4.67 9.60
N PHE A 6 9.39 4.50 8.54
CA PHE A 6 9.49 3.35 7.61
C PHE A 6 10.05 3.73 6.24
N GLY A 7 10.53 4.96 6.05
CA GLY A 7 11.04 5.47 4.77
C GLY A 7 12.17 4.62 4.16
N PRO A 8 13.22 4.24 4.91
CA PRO A 8 14.37 3.53 4.35
C PRO A 8 14.10 2.07 3.94
N PRO A 9 13.37 1.23 4.71
CA PRO A 9 13.00 -0.12 4.26
C PRO A 9 12.03 -0.13 3.07
N LEU A 10 11.13 0.87 3.01
CA LEU A 10 10.15 1.02 1.92
C LEU A 10 10.75 1.61 0.63
N ALA A 11 11.97 2.15 0.68
CA ALA A 11 12.68 2.66 -0.49
C ALA A 11 12.98 1.55 -1.52
N THR A 12 13.08 0.30 -1.07
CA THR A 12 13.28 -0.90 -1.91
C THR A 12 12.09 -1.18 -2.84
N TYR A 13 10.93 -0.56 -2.60
CA TYR A 13 9.70 -0.74 -3.37
C TYR A 13 9.40 0.40 -4.35
N GLY A 14 10.43 1.12 -4.83
CA GLY A 14 10.26 2.15 -5.86
C GLY A 14 9.51 3.39 -5.37
N SER A 15 9.73 3.77 -4.11
CA SER A 15 9.06 4.91 -3.45
C SER A 15 7.54 4.77 -3.26
N LEU A 16 7.00 3.56 -3.44
CA LEU A 16 5.63 3.20 -3.06
C LEU A 16 5.61 2.73 -1.60
N SER A 17 5.22 3.61 -0.68
CA SER A 17 5.10 3.28 0.75
C SER A 17 3.64 2.98 1.13
N VAL A 18 3.37 1.82 1.73
CA VAL A 18 2.11 1.56 2.43
C VAL A 18 2.28 1.97 3.90
N PRO A 19 1.41 2.85 4.45
CA PRO A 19 1.50 3.21 5.85
C PRO A 19 1.04 2.03 6.74
N ILE A 20 1.99 1.40 7.43
CA ILE A 20 1.73 0.36 8.43
C ILE A 20 1.54 1.02 9.79
N ARG A 21 0.55 0.56 10.55
CA ARG A 21 0.30 0.98 11.94
C ARG A 21 0.18 -0.23 12.85
N SER A 22 0.70 -0.10 14.06
CA SER A 22 0.42 -1.04 15.14
C SER A 22 -0.99 -0.81 15.68
N SER A 23 -1.70 -1.88 16.04
CA SER A 23 -2.97 -1.80 16.77
C SER A 23 -2.79 -1.38 18.24
N GLN A 24 -1.57 -1.53 18.76
CA GLN A 24 -1.16 -1.01 20.07
C GLN A 24 -0.39 0.29 19.86
N ASP A 25 -0.95 1.40 20.32
CA ASP A 25 -0.43 2.78 20.18
C ASP A 25 0.85 3.05 21.01
N SER A 26 1.65 2.01 21.33
CA SER A 26 2.55 2.04 22.48
C SER A 26 3.91 1.37 22.30
N THR A 27 4.44 1.22 21.08
CA THR A 27 5.86 0.89 20.97
C THR A 27 6.67 2.15 21.25
N ALA A 28 6.95 2.40 22.53
CA ALA A 28 7.81 3.49 22.97
C ALA A 28 9.18 3.35 22.29
N TRP A 29 9.72 4.46 21.80
CA TRP A 29 11.06 4.47 21.23
C TRP A 29 12.06 4.03 22.31
N PRO A 30 12.92 3.05 22.03
CA PRO A 30 14.02 2.73 22.93
C PRO A 30 14.90 3.98 23.07
N THR A 31 15.04 4.47 24.29
CA THR A 31 15.92 5.60 24.63
C THR A 31 17.30 5.12 25.10
N ALA A 32 17.49 3.81 25.26
CA ALA A 32 18.71 3.19 25.72
C ALA A 32 19.06 1.95 24.87
N LEU A 33 20.36 1.62 24.82
CA LEU A 33 20.89 0.39 24.23
C LEU A 33 20.77 -0.75 25.25
N ASP A 34 19.56 -1.28 25.42
CA ASP A 34 19.25 -2.38 26.34
C ASP A 34 18.34 -3.44 25.68
N ASP A 35 17.85 -4.40 26.46
CA ASP A 35 16.99 -5.49 25.98
C ASP A 35 15.67 -4.97 25.35
N SER A 36 15.23 -3.75 25.69
CA SER A 36 14.07 -3.11 25.06
C SER A 36 14.35 -2.67 23.62
N LEU A 37 15.59 -2.28 23.30
CA LEU A 37 16.01 -2.01 21.93
C LEU A 37 16.05 -3.30 21.10
N THR A 38 16.53 -4.41 21.69
CA THR A 38 16.57 -5.70 20.99
C THR A 38 15.17 -6.20 20.66
N SER A 39 14.22 -6.14 21.60
CA SER A 39 12.81 -6.47 21.36
C SER A 39 12.15 -5.50 20.37
N PHE A 40 12.45 -4.19 20.44
CA PHE A 40 11.97 -3.24 19.44
C PHE A 40 12.48 -3.54 18.02
N LEU A 41 13.76 -3.92 17.88
CA LEU A 41 14.36 -4.24 16.58
C LEU A 41 13.87 -5.58 16.02
N GLN A 42 13.70 -6.59 16.87
CA GLN A 42 13.26 -7.93 16.44
C GLN A 42 11.73 -8.00 16.27
N ASP A 43 10.98 -7.61 17.30
CA ASP A 43 9.52 -7.78 17.34
C ASP A 43 8.79 -6.59 16.71
N GLY A 44 9.33 -5.38 16.83
CA GLY A 44 8.73 -4.18 16.22
C GLY A 44 9.15 -3.98 14.77
N LEU A 45 10.45 -3.84 14.55
CA LEU A 45 11.01 -3.53 13.23
C LEU A 45 11.07 -4.75 12.30
N GLY A 46 11.31 -5.95 12.86
CA GLY A 46 11.29 -7.22 12.13
C GLY A 46 9.89 -7.56 11.61
N GLU A 47 8.85 -7.53 12.47
CA GLU A 47 7.47 -7.76 12.04
C GLU A 47 7.00 -6.73 10.99
N ALA A 48 7.42 -5.47 11.11
CA ALA A 48 7.11 -4.43 10.13
C ALA A 48 7.85 -4.62 8.81
N ALA A 49 9.10 -5.12 8.83
CA ALA A 49 9.87 -5.45 7.64
C ALA A 49 9.31 -6.68 6.92
N GLU A 50 8.77 -7.65 7.65
CA GLU A 50 8.13 -8.86 7.12
C GLU A 50 6.65 -8.65 6.74
N PHE A 51 6.05 -7.51 7.12
CA PHE A 51 4.66 -7.21 6.81
C PHE A 51 4.38 -7.23 5.30
N VAL A 52 5.34 -6.81 4.48
CA VAL A 52 5.32 -6.94 3.02
C VAL A 52 6.43 -7.90 2.64
N ALA A 53 6.06 -9.14 2.28
CA ALA A 53 7.02 -10.20 2.03
C ALA A 53 7.83 -9.97 0.75
N ASP A 54 7.15 -9.52 -0.31
CA ASP A 54 7.77 -9.22 -1.60
C ASP A 54 6.93 -8.21 -2.42
N ARG A 55 7.36 -7.95 -3.66
CA ARG A 55 6.68 -7.00 -4.57
C ARG A 55 5.31 -7.50 -5.05
N GLY A 56 5.07 -8.80 -5.13
CA GLY A 56 3.77 -9.38 -5.46
C GLY A 56 2.79 -9.27 -4.27
N ASP A 57 3.29 -9.44 -3.06
CA ASP A 57 2.54 -9.22 -1.83
C ASP A 57 2.15 -7.74 -1.67
N LEU A 58 3.07 -6.82 -1.96
CA LEU A 58 2.77 -5.39 -2.04
C LEU A 58 1.63 -5.10 -3.02
N CYS A 59 1.67 -5.72 -4.20
CA CYS A 59 0.61 -5.60 -5.21
C CYS A 59 -0.75 -6.09 -4.68
N SER A 60 -0.74 -7.21 -3.95
CA SER A 60 -1.93 -7.76 -3.29
C SER A 60 -2.51 -6.78 -2.26
N ILE A 61 -1.66 -6.22 -1.40
CA ILE A 61 -2.06 -5.22 -0.38
C ILE A 61 -2.61 -3.96 -1.04
N LEU A 62 -1.92 -3.42 -2.05
CA LEU A 62 -2.36 -2.22 -2.76
C LEU A 62 -3.71 -2.42 -3.44
N SER A 63 -3.96 -3.60 -4.03
CA SER A 63 -5.23 -3.93 -4.66
C SER A 63 -6.35 -4.30 -3.67
N SER A 64 -6.08 -4.34 -2.36
CA SER A 64 -7.10 -4.64 -1.35
C SER A 64 -8.10 -3.48 -1.21
N PRO A 65 -9.42 -3.75 -1.26
CA PRO A 65 -10.43 -2.71 -1.00
C PRO A 65 -10.43 -2.25 0.47
N GLU A 66 -9.97 -3.11 1.38
CA GLU A 66 -10.01 -2.90 2.83
C GLU A 66 -8.61 -2.91 3.45
N THR A 67 -8.51 -2.37 4.66
CA THR A 67 -7.30 -2.45 5.51
C THR A 67 -6.87 -3.90 5.68
N VAL A 68 -5.61 -4.19 5.34
CA VAL A 68 -5.02 -5.52 5.54
C VAL A 68 -4.45 -5.60 6.94
N VAL A 69 -4.83 -6.63 7.71
CA VAL A 69 -4.35 -6.86 9.08
C VAL A 69 -3.53 -8.16 9.10
N ARG A 70 -2.34 -8.13 9.71
CA ARG A 70 -1.47 -9.29 9.91
C ARG A 70 -0.90 -9.23 11.33
N GLY A 71 -1.31 -10.17 12.17
CA GLY A 71 -0.96 -10.15 13.59
C GLY A 71 -1.40 -8.83 14.24
N ASN A 72 -0.45 -8.12 14.86
CA ASN A 72 -0.69 -6.84 15.52
C ASN A 72 -0.55 -5.62 14.58
N LEU A 73 -0.18 -5.84 13.33
CA LEU A 73 0.05 -4.78 12.35
C LEU A 73 -1.11 -4.67 11.37
N HIS A 74 -1.38 -3.45 10.91
CA HIS A 74 -2.33 -3.23 9.83
C HIS A 74 -1.82 -2.18 8.83
N ALA A 75 -2.02 -2.46 7.55
CA ALA A 75 -1.86 -1.50 6.48
C ALA A 75 -3.11 -0.63 6.41
N TRP A 76 -3.00 0.63 6.79
CA TRP A 76 -4.12 1.55 6.70
C TRP A 76 -4.34 1.97 5.25
N LEU A 77 -5.48 1.59 4.69
CA LEU A 77 -5.79 1.75 3.26
C LEU A 77 -7.06 2.59 3.08
N PRO A 78 -6.94 3.94 3.04
CA PRO A 78 -8.10 4.80 2.88
C PRO A 78 -8.89 4.46 1.60
N VAL A 79 -10.20 4.28 1.74
CA VAL A 79 -11.11 3.96 0.63
C VAL A 79 -11.04 5.02 -0.47
N ALA A 80 -10.90 6.30 -0.11
CA ALA A 80 -10.76 7.40 -1.06
C ALA A 80 -9.52 7.28 -1.97
N ASN A 81 -8.48 6.58 -1.53
CA ASN A 81 -7.25 6.36 -2.29
C ASN A 81 -7.29 5.06 -3.10
N TYR A 82 -8.36 4.26 -2.99
CA TYR A 82 -8.44 2.95 -3.65
C TYR A 82 -8.18 2.99 -5.16
N PRO A 83 -8.73 3.95 -5.95
CA PRO A 83 -8.42 4.04 -7.37
C PRO A 83 -6.93 4.28 -7.66
N ALA A 84 -6.27 5.13 -6.86
CA ALA A 84 -4.83 5.37 -7.03
C ALA A 84 -4.01 4.11 -6.74
N ARG A 85 -4.36 3.38 -5.68
CA ARG A 85 -3.69 2.14 -5.28
C ARG A 85 -3.87 1.03 -6.31
N LEU A 86 -5.05 0.94 -6.96
CA LEU A 86 -5.26 0.00 -8.06
C LEU A 86 -4.35 0.30 -9.25
N VAL A 87 -4.15 1.58 -9.59
CA VAL A 87 -3.20 1.95 -10.66
C VAL A 87 -1.76 1.60 -10.28
N GLN A 88 -1.34 1.87 -9.04
CA GLN A 88 -0.01 1.47 -8.54
C GLN A 88 0.18 -0.04 -8.58
N ALA A 89 -0.83 -0.80 -8.14
CA ALA A 89 -0.82 -2.26 -8.20
C ALA A 89 -0.72 -2.74 -9.65
N LEU A 90 -1.45 -2.14 -10.59
CA LEU A 90 -1.41 -2.53 -12.00
C LEU A 90 -0.03 -2.29 -12.63
N ILE A 91 0.58 -1.14 -12.36
CA ILE A 91 1.95 -0.83 -12.81
C ILE A 91 2.92 -1.90 -12.27
N LEU A 92 2.81 -2.22 -10.97
CA LEU A 92 3.68 -3.19 -10.32
C LEU A 92 3.46 -4.61 -10.86
N ALA A 93 2.21 -5.02 -11.08
CA ALA A 93 1.87 -6.33 -11.64
C ALA A 93 2.41 -6.49 -13.07
N ARG A 94 2.36 -5.42 -13.88
CA ARG A 94 2.95 -5.39 -15.23
C ARG A 94 4.47 -5.48 -15.20
N ASP A 95 5.12 -4.70 -14.34
CA ASP A 95 6.58 -4.75 -14.18
C ASP A 95 7.08 -6.14 -13.75
N LEU A 96 6.30 -6.84 -12.93
CA LEU A 96 6.63 -8.19 -12.44
C LEU A 96 6.17 -9.33 -13.38
N GLY A 97 5.41 -9.04 -14.44
CA GLY A 97 4.82 -10.08 -15.29
C GLY A 97 3.76 -10.95 -14.61
N LEU A 98 3.03 -10.41 -13.62
CA LEU A 98 1.99 -11.12 -12.86
C LEU A 98 0.63 -11.04 -13.58
N ASP A 99 0.45 -11.79 -14.66
CA ASP A 99 -0.72 -11.69 -15.55
C ASP A 99 -2.06 -11.93 -14.84
N GLU A 100 -2.16 -12.95 -13.98
CA GLU A 100 -3.40 -13.21 -13.22
C GLU A 100 -3.76 -12.03 -12.31
N MET A 101 -2.75 -11.40 -11.71
CA MET A 101 -2.95 -10.27 -10.83
C MET A 101 -3.36 -9.01 -11.60
N GLN A 102 -2.81 -8.80 -12.79
CA GLN A 102 -3.25 -7.74 -13.70
C GLN A 102 -4.74 -7.91 -14.02
N VAL A 103 -5.18 -9.10 -14.44
CA VAL A 103 -6.59 -9.37 -14.75
C VAL A 103 -7.49 -9.12 -13.54
N GLN A 104 -7.06 -9.51 -12.34
CA GLN A 104 -7.81 -9.24 -11.11
C GLN A 104 -7.93 -7.74 -10.82
N ILE A 105 -6.86 -6.98 -11.02
CA ILE A 105 -6.85 -5.53 -10.81
C ILE A 105 -7.71 -4.82 -11.86
N GLU A 106 -7.65 -5.22 -13.12
CA GLU A 106 -8.50 -4.68 -14.19
C GLU A 106 -9.98 -4.95 -13.92
N ARG A 107 -10.34 -6.13 -13.41
CA ARG A 107 -11.70 -6.41 -12.94
C ARG A 107 -12.12 -5.48 -11.81
N LYS A 108 -11.23 -5.21 -10.85
CA LYS A 108 -11.49 -4.25 -9.75
C LYS A 108 -11.65 -2.82 -10.26
N LEU A 109 -10.89 -2.41 -11.27
CA LEU A 109 -11.02 -1.10 -11.92
C LEU A 109 -12.36 -0.94 -12.63
N ALA A 110 -12.90 -2.03 -13.17
CA ALA A 110 -14.20 -2.08 -13.83
C ALA A 110 -15.40 -2.27 -12.88
N GLN A 111 -15.18 -2.32 -11.56
CA GLN A 111 -16.26 -2.46 -10.57
C GLN A 111 -17.13 -1.20 -10.48
N GLU A 112 -18.31 -1.39 -9.89
CA GLU A 112 -19.23 -0.32 -9.56
C GLU A 112 -18.64 0.71 -8.58
N PRO A 113 -19.22 1.93 -8.50
CA PRO A 113 -18.74 3.00 -7.65
C PRO A 113 -18.73 2.60 -6.18
N ILE A 114 -17.70 3.04 -5.44
CA ILE A 114 -17.59 2.76 -4.00
C ILE A 114 -18.19 3.91 -3.19
N ARG A 115 -18.85 3.58 -2.08
CA ARG A 115 -19.39 4.57 -1.15
C ARG A 115 -18.33 5.00 -0.14
N LEU A 116 -18.08 6.30 -0.08
CA LEU A 116 -17.18 6.92 0.89
C LEU A 116 -17.88 7.14 2.24
N SER A 117 -17.09 7.33 3.30
CA SER A 117 -17.59 7.59 4.65
C SER A 117 -18.42 8.88 4.77
N ASN A 118 -18.25 9.83 3.85
CA ASN A 118 -19.07 11.04 3.75
C ASN A 118 -20.37 10.83 2.94
N GLY A 119 -20.70 9.59 2.59
CA GLY A 119 -21.90 9.21 1.85
C GLY A 119 -21.82 9.40 0.33
N ARG A 120 -20.75 10.01 -0.20
CA ARG A 120 -20.57 10.21 -1.65
C ARG A 120 -20.17 8.91 -2.35
N LEU A 121 -20.53 8.79 -3.62
CA LEU A 121 -20.04 7.74 -4.50
C LEU A 121 -18.74 8.18 -5.19
N LEU A 122 -17.80 7.26 -5.32
CA LEU A 122 -16.55 7.43 -6.04
C LEU A 122 -16.50 6.45 -7.21
N GLU A 123 -16.56 7.00 -8.43
CA GLU A 123 -16.34 6.25 -9.66
C GLU A 123 -14.89 5.76 -9.74
N ILE A 124 -14.68 4.44 -9.66
CA ILE A 124 -13.33 3.85 -9.60
C ILE A 124 -12.58 4.15 -10.89
N LEU A 125 -13.11 3.74 -12.04
CA LEU A 125 -12.42 3.85 -13.33
C LEU A 125 -12.08 5.30 -13.71
N SER A 126 -13.04 6.22 -13.56
CA SER A 126 -12.83 7.64 -13.86
C SER A 126 -11.73 8.25 -12.98
N SER A 127 -11.77 7.95 -11.68
CA SER A 127 -10.74 8.42 -10.74
C SER A 127 -9.38 7.79 -11.04
N ALA A 128 -9.35 6.49 -11.38
CA ALA A 128 -8.14 5.76 -11.74
C ALA A 128 -7.49 6.35 -12.99
N LYS A 129 -8.25 6.72 -14.03
CA LYS A 129 -7.72 7.41 -15.23
C LYS A 129 -7.02 8.72 -14.88
N GLY A 130 -7.59 9.50 -13.95
CA GLY A 130 -6.93 10.71 -13.44
C GLY A 130 -5.60 10.42 -12.73
N TRP A 131 -5.50 9.30 -12.02
CA TRP A 131 -4.25 8.87 -11.39
C TRP A 131 -3.23 8.29 -12.38
N ALA A 132 -3.67 7.50 -13.35
CA ALA A 132 -2.83 6.97 -14.41
C ALA A 132 -2.17 8.09 -15.22
N ALA A 133 -2.90 9.16 -15.54
CA ALA A 133 -2.33 10.33 -16.21
C ALA A 133 -1.23 11.00 -15.35
N LYS A 134 -1.45 11.15 -14.05
CA LYS A 134 -0.46 11.72 -13.12
C LYS A 134 0.79 10.84 -13.00
N TYR A 135 0.61 9.54 -12.87
CA TYR A 135 1.74 8.61 -12.81
C TYR A 135 2.48 8.53 -14.14
N SER A 136 1.77 8.57 -15.27
CA SER A 136 2.42 8.60 -16.59
C SER A 136 3.36 9.79 -16.73
N ALA A 137 2.90 10.98 -16.33
CA ALA A 137 3.72 12.18 -16.34
C ALA A 137 4.95 12.09 -15.41
N ALA A 138 4.81 11.43 -14.26
CA ALA A 138 5.89 11.29 -13.29
C ALA A 138 6.92 10.21 -13.68
N LEU A 139 6.47 9.12 -14.30
CA LEU A 139 7.30 7.96 -14.63
C LEU A 139 7.93 8.04 -16.03
N GLY A 140 7.43 8.91 -16.90
CA GLY A 140 7.93 9.07 -18.27
C GLY A 140 7.50 7.99 -19.26
N PHE A 141 6.48 7.19 -18.90
CA PHE A 141 5.83 6.22 -19.79
C PHE A 141 4.32 6.21 -19.59
N THR A 142 3.56 5.73 -20.58
CA THR A 142 2.10 5.71 -20.52
C THR A 142 1.59 4.57 -19.64
N VAL A 143 0.72 4.89 -18.69
CA VAL A 143 -0.03 3.92 -17.89
C VAL A 143 -1.44 3.78 -18.47
N ASP A 144 -1.67 2.71 -19.22
CA ASP A 144 -2.97 2.44 -19.85
C ASP A 144 -3.91 1.66 -18.92
N LEU A 145 -5.18 2.08 -18.85
CA LEU A 145 -6.25 1.47 -18.05
C LEU A 145 -7.45 1.07 -18.91
#